data_AF-A0A5N5DHQ0-F1
#
_entry.id   AF-A0A5N5DHQ0-F1
#
_cell.length_a   1.000
_cell.length_b   1.000
_cell.length_c   1.000
_cell.angle_alpha   90.00
_cell.angle_beta   90.00
_cell.angle_gamma   90.00
#
_symmetry.space_group_name_H-M   'P 1'
#
loop_
_entity.id
_entity.type
_entity.pdbx_description
1 polymer ?
#
loop_
_entity_poly.entity_id
_entity_poly.type
_entity_poly.pdbx_seq_one_letter_code
_entity_poly.pdbx_strand_id
1 'polypeptide(L)'
;MDSSNARRDQRDAVEPDSSLGGESPQMRPHGDKRLPNAQARTAALQATLADLTARRADVLKELTAIPSVAAKLPSHAAATNPTAKSEADANAEKDAAVQAAKDIVQQHIRRLQNYNEMRDIGQGLMGIIAESRGVRIKEVQEEFDISAND
;
A
#
# COMPACT_ATOMS: atom_id res chain seq x y z
N MET A 1 23.62 -17.81 -79.83
CA MET A 1 22.91 -17.22 -78.68
C MET A 1 22.20 -18.38 -78.00
N ASP A 2 22.94 -19.28 -77.39
CA ASP A 2 23.40 -19.27 -75.98
C ASP A 2 22.51 -20.14 -75.09
N SER A 3 23.07 -21.29 -74.74
CA SER A 3 23.18 -21.94 -73.43
C SER A 3 22.22 -21.59 -72.28
N SER A 4 21.91 -22.66 -71.51
CA SER A 4 21.74 -22.70 -70.04
C SER A 4 20.35 -22.48 -69.44
N ASN A 5 19.75 -23.56 -68.93
CA ASN A 5 19.48 -23.85 -67.51
C ASN A 5 18.34 -24.88 -67.42
N ALA A 6 18.62 -26.16 -67.16
CA ALA A 6 18.88 -26.73 -65.85
C ALA A 6 17.66 -26.74 -64.91
N ARG A 7 17.05 -27.93 -64.84
CA ARG A 7 16.48 -28.60 -63.67
C ARG A 7 15.41 -27.83 -62.87
N ARG A 8 14.15 -28.18 -63.10
CA ARG A 8 13.10 -27.99 -62.09
C ARG A 8 12.08 -29.12 -62.14
N ASP A 9 11.89 -29.71 -60.96
CA ASP A 9 10.77 -30.52 -60.50
C ASP A 9 10.46 -31.83 -61.22
N GLN A 10 11.19 -32.84 -60.75
CA GLN A 10 10.77 -34.23 -60.71
C GLN A 10 9.53 -34.34 -59.79
N ARG A 11 8.36 -34.52 -60.41
CA ARG A 11 7.09 -34.87 -59.77
C ARG A 11 6.99 -36.40 -59.74
N ASP A 12 7.05 -36.98 -58.56
CA ASP A 12 6.65 -38.36 -58.21
C ASP A 12 6.22 -38.28 -56.75
N ALA A 13 5.18 -38.92 -56.24
CA ALA A 13 4.00 -39.55 -56.77
C ALA A 13 3.04 -39.58 -55.56
N VAL A 14 1.75 -39.40 -55.82
CA VAL A 14 0.69 -39.61 -54.85
C VAL A 14 0.45 -41.12 -54.75
N GLU A 15 0.37 -41.68 -53.54
CA GLU A 15 -0.80 -42.41 -53.02
C GLU A 15 -0.57 -42.85 -51.55
N PRO A 16 -1.64 -43.11 -50.77
CA PRO A 16 -1.71 -42.92 -49.32
C PRO A 16 -1.87 -44.24 -48.54
N ASP A 17 -1.73 -44.22 -47.21
CA ASP A 17 -2.74 -44.75 -46.27
C ASP A 17 -2.42 -44.43 -44.78
N SER A 18 -3.48 -44.08 -44.07
CA SER A 18 -3.78 -44.08 -42.63
C SER A 18 -2.69 -44.27 -41.56
N SER A 19 -2.58 -43.26 -40.69
CA SER A 19 -2.64 -43.50 -39.24
C SER A 19 -3.03 -42.22 -38.50
N LEU A 20 -4.21 -42.26 -37.89
CA LEU A 20 -4.75 -41.26 -36.96
C LEU A 20 -3.85 -41.19 -35.72
N GLY A 21 -3.01 -40.16 -35.64
CA GLY A 21 -2.28 -39.79 -34.43
C GLY A 21 -2.55 -38.33 -34.11
N GLY A 22 -3.63 -38.04 -33.39
CA GLY A 22 -3.89 -36.70 -32.88
C GLY A 22 -2.82 -36.27 -31.89
N GLU A 23 -1.90 -35.41 -32.31
CA GLU A 23 -1.03 -34.67 -31.39
C GLU A 23 -1.89 -33.67 -30.60
N SER A 24 -2.40 -34.15 -29.46
CA SER A 24 -2.88 -33.26 -28.41
C SER A 24 -1.68 -32.51 -27.82
N PRO A 25 -1.71 -31.17 -27.71
CA PRO A 25 -0.68 -30.44 -26.99
C PRO A 25 -0.67 -30.91 -25.53
N GLN A 26 0.41 -31.56 -25.11
CA GLN A 26 0.62 -31.91 -23.72
C GLN A 26 0.68 -30.63 -22.87
N MET A 27 -0.38 -30.36 -22.10
CA MET A 27 -0.30 -29.45 -20.96
C MET A 27 0.63 -30.08 -19.92
N ARG A 28 1.85 -29.54 -19.83
CA ARG A 28 2.75 -29.84 -18.71
C ARG A 28 2.09 -29.30 -17.43
N PRO A 29 2.09 -30.04 -16.32
CA PRO A 29 1.61 -29.51 -15.05
C PRO A 29 2.50 -28.33 -14.66
N HIS A 30 1.94 -27.13 -14.60
CA HIS A 30 2.58 -25.98 -13.96
C HIS A 30 2.66 -26.29 -12.46
N GLY A 31 3.65 -27.08 -12.06
CA GLY A 31 3.93 -27.37 -10.66
C GLY A 31 3.96 -26.06 -9.89
N ASP A 32 3.20 -26.01 -8.80
CA ASP A 32 2.86 -24.81 -8.05
C ASP A 32 4.10 -24.04 -7.56
N LYS A 33 4.71 -23.23 -8.44
CA LYS A 33 5.82 -22.31 -8.13
C LYS A 33 5.45 -21.30 -7.04
N ARG A 34 4.16 -21.21 -6.72
CA ARG A 34 3.59 -20.39 -5.64
C ARG A 34 4.06 -20.84 -4.26
N LEU A 35 4.09 -22.15 -3.98
CA LEU A 35 4.53 -22.67 -2.69
C LEU A 35 6.01 -22.36 -2.38
N PRO A 36 6.98 -22.68 -3.25
CA PRO A 36 8.38 -22.36 -2.97
C PRO A 36 8.64 -20.85 -2.96
N ASN A 37 7.91 -20.05 -3.75
CA ASN A 37 8.03 -18.59 -3.69
C ASN A 37 7.48 -18.02 -2.36
N ALA A 38 6.34 -18.53 -1.88
CA ALA A 38 5.80 -18.15 -0.58
C ALA A 38 6.75 -18.54 0.56
N GLN A 39 7.30 -19.76 0.53
CA GLN A 39 8.28 -20.23 1.50
C GLN A 39 9.58 -19.40 1.50
N ALA A 40 10.06 -19.01 0.31
CA ALA A 40 11.22 -18.14 0.19
C ALA A 40 10.94 -16.74 0.77
N ARG A 41 9.74 -16.18 0.56
CA ARG A 41 9.32 -14.90 1.15
C ARG A 41 9.21 -14.99 2.67
N THR A 42 8.65 -16.08 3.20
CA THR A 42 8.57 -16.27 4.65
C THR A 42 9.96 -16.39 5.29
N ALA A 43 10.89 -17.09 4.64
CA ALA A 43 12.27 -17.18 5.10
C ALA A 43 12.99 -15.82 5.07
N ALA A 44 12.78 -15.03 4.01
CA ALA A 44 13.31 -13.68 3.91
C ALA A 44 12.78 -12.76 5.01
N LEU A 45 11.47 -12.83 5.32
CA LEU A 45 10.86 -12.06 6.41
C LEU A 45 11.37 -12.50 7.79
N GLN A 46 11.61 -13.80 8.00
CA GLN A 46 12.22 -14.27 9.24
C GLN A 46 13.65 -13.76 9.41
N ALA A 47 14.43 -13.72 8.33
CA ALA A 47 15.77 -13.16 8.35
C ALA A 47 15.79 -11.66 8.65
N THR A 48 14.85 -10.88 8.08
CA THR A 48 14.75 -9.45 8.40
C THR A 48 14.30 -9.21 9.84
N LEU A 49 13.38 -10.01 10.37
CA LEU A 49 13.01 -9.95 11.78
C LEU A 49 14.20 -10.23 12.69
N ALA A 50 15.02 -11.24 12.36
CA ALA A 50 16.23 -11.54 13.13
C ALA A 50 17.21 -10.35 13.12
N ASP A 51 17.49 -9.74 11.95
CA ASP A 51 18.35 -8.54 11.85
C ASP A 51 17.79 -7.36 12.66
N LEU A 52 16.49 -7.08 12.54
CA LEU A 52 15.84 -6.01 13.30
C LEU A 52 15.92 -6.25 14.82
N THR A 53 15.75 -7.49 15.27
CA THR A 53 15.87 -7.82 16.70
C THR A 53 17.31 -7.69 17.20
N ALA A 54 18.30 -8.04 16.39
CA ALA A 54 19.71 -7.85 16.72
C ALA A 54 20.05 -6.36 16.85
N ARG A 55 19.68 -5.55 15.86
CA ARG A 55 19.88 -4.08 15.91
C ARG A 55 19.19 -3.44 17.10
N ARG A 56 17.97 -3.88 17.45
CA ARG A 56 17.28 -3.42 18.65
C ARG A 56 18.08 -3.72 19.91
N ALA A 57 18.64 -4.93 20.02
CA ALA A 57 19.44 -5.32 21.19
C ALA A 57 20.72 -4.49 21.30
N ASP A 58 21.39 -4.21 20.19
CA ASP A 58 22.59 -3.36 20.14
C ASP A 58 22.29 -1.92 20.56
N VAL A 59 21.22 -1.32 20.04
CA VAL A 59 20.79 0.03 20.42
C VAL A 59 20.41 0.09 21.90
N LEU A 60 19.75 -0.95 22.44
CA LEU A 60 19.46 -1.02 23.87
C LEU A 60 20.73 -1.12 24.70
N LYS A 61 21.73 -1.90 24.26
CA LYS A 61 23.03 -1.98 24.94
C LYS A 61 23.71 -0.60 24.99
N GLU A 62 23.72 0.14 23.88
CA GLU A 62 24.25 1.51 23.85
C GLU A 62 23.45 2.47 24.75
N LEU A 63 22.12 2.38 24.77
CA LEU A 63 21.27 3.21 25.61
C LEU A 63 21.44 2.92 27.10
N THR A 64 21.63 1.65 27.48
CA THR A 64 21.88 1.25 28.89
C THR A 64 23.26 1.68 29.39
N ALA A 65 24.22 1.92 28.50
CA ALA A 65 25.52 2.48 28.86
C ALA A 65 25.42 3.95 29.29
N ILE A 66 24.29 4.62 29.01
CA ILE A 66 24.00 5.99 29.45
C ILE A 66 23.17 5.92 30.76
N PRO A 67 23.75 6.26 31.93
CA PRO A 67 23.11 6.06 33.24
C PRO A 67 21.76 6.79 33.41
N SER A 68 21.59 7.91 32.70
CA SER A 68 20.37 8.73 32.71
C SER A 68 19.17 8.08 31.99
N VAL A 69 19.43 7.19 31.03
CA VAL A 69 18.39 6.51 30.23
C VAL A 69 18.06 5.12 30.78
N ALA A 70 19.01 4.45 31.43
CA ALA A 70 18.81 3.17 32.11
C ALA A 70 17.65 3.19 33.13
N ALA A 71 17.45 4.31 33.84
CA ALA A 71 16.36 4.48 34.81
C ALA A 71 14.97 4.68 34.17
N LYS A 72 14.89 4.98 32.86
CA LYS A 72 13.63 5.22 32.13
C LYS A 72 13.22 4.07 31.21
N LEU A 73 14.01 3.01 31.12
CA LEU A 73 13.70 1.84 30.30
C LEU A 73 12.74 0.90 31.05
N PRO A 74 11.54 0.59 30.51
CA PRO A 74 10.68 -0.43 31.09
C PRO A 74 11.36 -1.80 30.99
N SER A 75 11.54 -2.45 32.13
CA SER A 75 12.08 -3.81 32.24
C SER A 75 11.09 -4.82 31.63
N HIS A 76 11.17 -5.06 30.32
CA HIS A 76 10.44 -6.14 29.65
C HIS A 76 11.13 -7.50 29.81
N ALA A 77 11.66 -7.80 31.02
CA ALA A 77 12.25 -9.09 31.36
C ALA A 77 11.20 -10.16 31.73
N ALA A 78 9.92 -9.91 31.51
CA ALA A 78 8.85 -10.87 31.74
C ALA A 78 7.91 -10.95 30.52
N ALA A 79 8.37 -11.62 29.47
CA ALA A 79 7.51 -12.11 28.40
C ALA A 79 8.09 -13.39 27.75
N THR A 80 8.56 -14.32 28.58
CA THR A 80 8.68 -15.73 28.18
C THR A 80 7.35 -16.42 28.45
N ASN A 81 6.47 -16.44 27.45
CA ASN A 81 5.44 -17.46 27.26
C ASN A 81 4.84 -17.29 25.86
N PRO A 82 5.20 -18.11 24.86
CA PRO A 82 4.37 -18.32 23.69
C PRO A 82 3.28 -19.33 24.07
N THR A 83 2.44 -18.99 25.05
CA THR A 83 1.25 -19.79 25.38
C THR A 83 0.06 -19.09 24.74
N ALA A 84 -0.47 -19.73 23.70
CA ALA A 84 -1.78 -19.48 23.09
C ALA A 84 -2.20 -18.01 22.97
N LYS A 85 -1.96 -17.40 21.79
CA LYS A 85 -2.76 -16.24 21.36
C LYS A 85 -4.21 -16.70 21.25
N SER A 86 -5.00 -16.48 22.30
CA SER A 86 -6.43 -16.70 22.27
C SER A 86 -7.03 -15.77 21.22
N GLU A 87 -7.98 -16.28 20.44
CA GLU A 87 -8.69 -15.53 19.39
C GLU A 87 -9.37 -14.25 19.95
N ALA A 88 -9.58 -14.20 21.27
CA ALA A 88 -10.07 -13.04 22.01
C ALA A 88 -9.11 -11.83 21.98
N ASP A 89 -7.79 -12.04 22.08
CA ASP A 89 -6.80 -10.94 22.11
C ASP A 89 -6.61 -10.33 20.72
N ALA A 90 -6.70 -11.15 19.68
CA ALA A 90 -6.60 -10.69 18.28
C ALA A 90 -7.86 -9.93 17.82
N ASN A 91 -9.05 -10.27 18.35
CA ASN A 91 -10.26 -9.49 18.11
C ASN A 91 -10.27 -8.18 18.90
N ALA A 92 -9.81 -8.18 20.15
CA ALA A 92 -9.69 -6.95 20.94
C ALA A 92 -8.71 -5.93 20.31
N GLU A 93 -7.59 -6.39 19.75
CA GLU A 93 -6.64 -5.53 19.02
C GLU A 93 -7.24 -4.97 17.71
N LYS A 94 -8.03 -5.77 16.98
CA LYS A 94 -8.75 -5.32 15.79
C LYS A 94 -9.85 -4.32 16.13
N ASP A 95 -10.61 -4.55 17.20
CA ASP A 95 -11.66 -3.65 17.65
C ASP A 95 -11.09 -2.31 18.12
N ALA A 96 -9.94 -2.33 18.81
CA ALA A 96 -9.20 -1.12 19.17
C ALA A 96 -8.68 -0.36 17.93
N ALA A 97 -8.15 -1.07 16.94
CA ALA A 97 -7.70 -0.47 15.69
C ALA A 97 -8.85 0.15 14.88
N VAL A 98 -10.01 -0.54 14.81
CA VAL A 98 -11.23 -0.02 14.16
C VAL A 98 -11.76 1.20 14.90
N GLN A 99 -11.72 1.20 16.23
CA GLN A 99 -12.16 2.35 17.02
C GLN A 99 -11.23 3.55 16.82
N ALA A 100 -9.91 3.35 16.82
CA ALA A 100 -8.95 4.42 16.51
C ALA A 100 -9.15 4.99 15.10
N ALA A 101 -9.43 4.14 14.11
CA ALA A 101 -9.75 4.59 12.75
C ALA A 101 -11.05 5.42 12.72
N LYS A 102 -12.10 5.01 13.44
CA LYS A 102 -13.35 5.78 13.57
C LYS A 102 -13.10 7.14 14.23
N ASP A 103 -12.28 7.20 15.27
CA ASP A 103 -11.97 8.43 15.97
C ASP A 103 -11.22 9.42 15.07
N ILE A 104 -10.27 8.92 14.25
CA ILE A 104 -9.57 9.73 13.25
C ILE A 104 -10.56 10.29 12.22
N VAL A 105 -11.45 9.46 11.69
CA VAL A 105 -12.47 9.88 10.72
C VAL A 105 -13.40 10.94 11.33
N GLN A 106 -13.87 10.72 12.57
CA GLN A 106 -14.69 11.70 13.28
C GLN A 106 -13.95 13.03 13.50
N GLN A 107 -12.65 12.98 13.83
CA GLN A 107 -11.83 14.18 13.96
C GLN A 107 -11.74 14.95 12.63
N HIS A 108 -11.60 14.24 11.51
CA HIS A 108 -11.54 14.86 10.18
C HIS A 108 -12.89 15.48 9.80
N ILE A 109 -14.00 14.79 10.07
CA ILE A 109 -15.36 15.33 9.88
C ILE A 109 -15.55 16.62 10.67
N ARG A 110 -15.15 16.64 11.95
CA ARG A 110 -15.25 17.85 12.79
C ARG A 110 -14.40 18.99 12.25
N ARG A 111 -13.18 18.73 11.80
CA ARG A 111 -12.32 19.76 11.20
C ARG A 111 -12.94 20.36 9.94
N LEU A 112 -13.49 19.52 9.06
CA LEU A 112 -14.15 19.99 7.84
C LEU A 112 -15.40 20.82 8.16
N GLN A 113 -16.21 20.38 9.11
CA GLN A 113 -17.38 21.11 9.56
C GLN A 113 -16.99 22.49 10.12
N ASN A 114 -16.02 22.54 11.02
CA ASN A 114 -15.54 23.80 11.60
C ASN A 114 -14.95 24.73 10.53
N TYR A 115 -14.23 24.20 9.54
CA TYR A 115 -13.72 24.98 8.42
C TYR A 115 -14.85 25.62 7.62
N ASN A 116 -15.85 24.82 7.24
CA ASN A 116 -16.99 25.30 6.48
C ASN A 116 -17.77 26.37 7.26
N GLU A 117 -18.01 26.16 8.55
CA GLU A 117 -18.69 27.16 9.39
C GLU A 117 -17.94 28.49 9.44
N MET A 118 -16.62 28.47 9.64
CA MET A 118 -15.82 29.69 9.64
C MET A 118 -15.80 30.37 8.27
N ARG A 119 -15.73 29.59 7.19
CA ARG A 119 -15.79 30.10 5.81
C ARG A 119 -17.13 30.79 5.55
N ASP A 120 -18.24 30.18 5.93
CA ASP A 120 -19.58 30.70 5.70
C ASP A 120 -19.82 32.00 6.48
N ILE A 121 -19.37 32.06 7.74
CA ILE A 121 -19.39 33.29 8.54
C ILE A 121 -18.54 34.38 7.89
N GLY A 122 -17.34 34.03 7.44
CA GLY A 122 -16.43 34.95 6.75
C GLY A 122 -17.05 35.53 5.48
N GLN A 123 -17.65 34.68 4.64
CA GLN A 123 -18.35 35.10 3.42
C GLN A 123 -19.57 35.97 3.72
N GLY A 124 -20.33 35.64 4.77
CA GLY A 124 -21.45 36.47 5.23
C GLY A 124 -21.01 37.87 5.66
N LEU A 125 -19.95 37.97 6.48
CA LEU A 125 -19.35 39.24 6.88
C LEU A 125 -18.82 40.02 5.68
N MET A 126 -18.16 39.34 4.74
CA MET A 126 -17.68 39.92 3.49
C MET A 126 -18.81 40.54 2.68
N GLY A 127 -19.96 39.86 2.62
CA GLY A 127 -21.18 40.36 1.97
C GLY A 127 -21.67 41.66 2.59
N ILE A 128 -21.73 41.72 3.93
CA ILE A 128 -22.14 42.93 4.67
C ILE A 128 -21.15 44.08 4.43
N ILE A 129 -19.84 43.80 4.42
CA ILE A 129 -18.81 44.82 4.16
C ILE A 129 -18.95 45.37 2.73
N ALA A 130 -19.12 44.48 1.75
CA ALA A 130 -19.32 44.86 0.35
C ALA A 130 -20.57 45.72 0.17
N GLU A 131 -21.69 45.34 0.78
CA GLU A 131 -22.93 46.13 0.78
C GLU A 131 -22.74 47.51 1.41
N SER A 132 -22.05 47.58 2.57
CA SER A 132 -21.79 48.85 3.27
C SER A 132 -20.93 49.83 2.47
N ARG A 133 -20.02 49.30 1.64
CA ARG A 133 -19.14 50.07 0.77
C ARG A 133 -19.73 50.31 -0.63
N GLY A 134 -20.86 49.68 -0.97
CA GLY A 134 -21.49 49.77 -2.28
C GLY A 134 -20.67 49.14 -3.42
N VAL A 135 -19.72 48.26 -3.09
CA VAL A 135 -18.84 47.57 -4.05
C VAL A 135 -19.24 46.11 -4.19
N ARG A 136 -18.80 45.45 -5.26
CA ARG A 136 -19.11 44.03 -5.46
C ARG A 136 -18.28 43.19 -4.49
N ILE A 137 -18.85 42.07 -4.02
CA ILE A 137 -18.16 41.13 -3.12
C ILE A 137 -16.81 40.69 -3.71
N LYS A 138 -16.70 40.55 -5.03
CA LYS A 138 -15.42 40.22 -5.72
C LYS A 138 -14.33 41.26 -5.51
N GLU A 139 -14.68 42.54 -5.52
CA GLU A 139 -13.72 43.64 -5.34
C GLU A 139 -13.20 43.67 -3.90
N VAL A 140 -14.05 43.33 -2.93
CA VAL A 140 -13.64 43.15 -1.53
C VAL A 140 -12.80 41.87 -1.39
N GLN A 141 -13.16 40.76 -2.04
CA GLN A 141 -12.34 39.54 -2.02
C GLN A 141 -10.92 39.76 -2.55
N GLU A 142 -10.79 40.53 -3.63
CA GLU A 142 -9.49 40.93 -4.18
C GLU A 142 -8.71 41.86 -3.23
N GLU A 143 -9.37 42.78 -2.52
CA GLU A 143 -8.72 43.66 -1.53
C GLU A 143 -8.14 42.90 -0.33
N PHE A 144 -8.79 41.82 0.08
CA PHE A 144 -8.36 40.98 1.20
C PHE A 144 -7.58 39.73 0.78
N ASP A 145 -7.17 39.64 -0.50
CA ASP A 145 -6.43 38.51 -1.09
C ASP A 145 -7.14 37.14 -0.89
N ILE A 146 -8.47 37.13 -0.79
CA ILE A 146 -9.27 35.91 -0.62
C ILE A 146 -9.67 35.41 -2.00
N SER A 147 -9.22 34.21 -2.35
CA SER A 147 -9.65 33.56 -3.59
C SER A 147 -11.04 32.94 -3.42
N ALA A 148 -11.90 33.01 -4.44
CA ALA A 148 -13.22 32.37 -4.40
C ALA A 148 -13.15 30.83 -4.29
N ASN A 149 -11.96 30.25 -4.50
CA ASN A 149 -11.72 28.82 -4.50
C ASN A 149 -11.10 28.29 -3.19
N ASP A 150 -10.70 29.15 -2.25
CA ASP A 150 -10.31 28.77 -0.88
C ASP A 150 -11.54 28.73 0.04
#